data_AF-A0A1F9DQY1-F1
#
_entry.id   AF-A0A1F9DQY1-F1
#
_cell.length_a   1.000
_cell.length_b   1.000
_cell.length_c   1.000
_cell.angle_alpha   90.00
_cell.angle_beta   90.00
_cell.angle_gamma   90.00
#
_symmetry.space_group_name_H-M   'P 1'
#
loop_
_entity.id
_entity.type
_entity.pdbx_description
1 polymer ?
#
loop_
_entity_poly.entity_id
_entity_poly.type
_entity_poly.pdbx_seq_one_letter_code
_entity_poly.pdbx_strand_id
1 'polypeptide(L)'
;MMMDCENVRKSLGAFLDEELNRSEAERIRMHAQGCPSCLAEKEQLERLQASLKGVLEGRASGVAFGPFWDGVRRRILEKKPWTARLWDWLRPALYPERLAWAIPVAIVLLLGIVSLEQFLPGWRGGSNRGNTTAVDSIDGHGFNVAVFRESKTKTTVIWLYENQEEEDESAAKSASPDTSF
;
A
#
# COMPACT_ATOMS: atom_id res chain seq x y z
N MET A 1 18.32 10.74 19.73
CA MET A 1 18.43 12.21 19.76
C MET A 1 17.33 12.70 20.68
N MET A 2 17.69 13.29 21.83
CA MET A 2 16.71 13.79 22.81
C MET A 2 15.99 15.00 22.19
N MET A 3 14.66 14.95 22.10
CA MET A 3 13.87 16.14 21.76
C MET A 3 14.01 17.17 22.87
N ASP A 4 14.18 18.44 22.50
CA ASP A 4 14.14 19.54 23.45
C ASP A 4 12.70 19.86 23.88
N CYS A 5 12.59 20.54 25.04
CA CYS A 5 11.29 20.88 25.62
C CYS A 5 10.48 21.86 24.73
N GLU A 6 11.15 22.71 23.95
CA GLU A 6 10.47 23.72 23.14
C GLU A 6 9.71 23.07 21.97
N ASN A 7 10.35 22.11 21.30
CA ASN A 7 9.78 21.32 20.22
C ASN A 7 8.64 20.42 20.70
N VAL A 8 8.79 19.82 21.88
CA VAL A 8 7.73 19.04 22.52
C VAL A 8 6.53 19.93 22.80
N ARG A 9 6.74 21.07 23.47
CA ARG A 9 5.68 22.04 23.79
C ARG A 9 4.90 22.49 22.56
N LYS A 10 5.58 22.83 21.47
CA LYS A 10 4.92 23.21 20.20
C LYS A 10 4.10 22.08 19.59
N SER A 11 4.49 20.82 19.84
CA SER A 11 3.86 19.64 19.27
C SER A 11 2.82 18.98 20.20
N LEU A 12 2.67 19.45 21.45
CA LEU A 12 1.72 18.88 22.42
C LEU A 12 0.26 18.97 21.95
N GLY A 13 -0.13 20.07 21.29
CA GLY A 13 -1.47 20.22 20.72
C GLY A 13 -1.76 19.14 19.67
N ALA A 14 -0.91 19.07 18.63
CA ALA A 14 -1.02 18.05 17.59
C ALA A 14 -0.92 16.62 18.14
N PHE A 15 -0.17 16.41 19.22
CA PHE A 15 -0.12 15.12 19.92
C PHE A 15 -1.47 14.75 20.55
N LEU A 16 -2.14 15.70 21.21
CA LEU A 16 -3.46 15.49 21.85
C LEU A 16 -4.59 15.33 20.82
N ASP A 17 -4.46 15.96 19.65
CA ASP A 17 -5.41 15.85 18.54
C ASP A 17 -5.15 14.63 17.63
N GLU A 18 -4.20 13.76 17.99
CA GLU A 18 -3.79 12.57 17.23
C GLU A 18 -3.31 12.86 15.79
N GLU A 19 -2.79 14.07 15.55
CA GLU A 19 -2.35 14.52 14.21
C GLU A 19 -0.90 14.11 13.88
N LEU A 20 -0.14 13.65 14.87
CA LEU A 20 1.25 13.25 14.69
C LEU A 20 1.40 11.81 14.20
N ASN A 21 2.46 11.54 13.45
CA ASN A 21 2.78 10.16 13.08
C ASN A 21 3.21 9.35 14.32
N ARG A 22 3.09 8.02 14.24
CA ARG A 22 3.40 7.12 15.38
C ARG A 22 4.80 7.34 15.97
N SER A 23 5.79 7.62 15.12
CA SER A 23 7.17 7.81 15.58
C SER A 23 7.34 9.11 16.37
N GLU A 24 6.66 10.18 15.98
CA GLU A 24 6.66 11.48 16.64
C GLU A 24 5.90 11.43 17.96
N ALA A 25 4.71 10.82 17.93
CA ALA A 25 3.88 10.64 19.11
C ALA A 25 4.64 9.86 20.20
N GLU A 26 5.35 8.79 19.83
CA GLU A 26 6.13 8.02 20.81
C GLU A 26 7.30 8.84 21.38
N ARG A 27 8.00 9.63 20.56
CA ARG A 27 9.09 10.50 21.06
C ARG A 27 8.58 11.55 22.04
N ILE A 28 7.43 12.18 21.75
CA ILE A 28 6.80 13.15 22.65
C ILE A 28 6.35 12.48 23.94
N ARG A 29 5.71 11.31 23.85
CA ARG A 29 5.27 10.52 25.01
C ARG A 29 6.45 10.17 25.92
N MET A 30 7.54 9.66 25.35
CA MET A 30 8.77 9.34 26.07
C MET A 30 9.37 10.58 26.75
N HIS A 31 9.43 11.72 26.06
CA HIS A 31 9.93 12.96 26.66
C HIS A 31 9.03 13.46 27.80
N ALA A 32 7.71 13.51 27.60
CA ALA A 32 6.77 13.98 28.61
C ALA A 32 6.79 13.12 29.87
N GLN A 33 7.02 11.80 29.75
CA GLN A 33 7.19 10.91 30.90
C GLN A 33 8.49 11.19 31.68
N GLY A 34 9.54 11.67 31.01
CA GLY A 34 10.82 12.02 31.65
C GLY A 34 10.95 13.48 32.09
N CYS A 35 10.00 14.34 31.72
CA CYS A 35 10.09 15.79 31.88
C CYS A 35 8.85 16.36 32.60
N PRO A 36 8.95 16.70 33.91
CA PRO A 36 7.82 17.17 34.69
C PRO A 36 7.15 18.45 34.17
N SER A 37 7.91 19.36 33.55
CA SER A 37 7.34 20.59 32.97
C SER A 37 6.48 20.30 31.74
N CYS A 38 6.96 19.45 30.83
CA CYS A 38 6.19 19.04 29.65
C CYS A 38 4.97 18.19 30.04
N LEU A 39 5.08 17.36 31.08
CA LEU A 39 3.95 16.61 31.62
C LEU A 39 2.87 17.55 32.17
N ALA A 40 3.24 18.53 32.99
CA ALA A 40 2.31 19.49 33.56
C ALA A 40 1.60 20.32 32.49
N GLU A 41 2.32 20.73 31.44
CA GLU A 41 1.74 21.46 30.31
C GLU A 41 0.76 20.59 29.51
N LYS A 42 1.12 19.33 29.26
CA LYS A 42 0.21 18.36 28.64
C LYS A 42 -1.08 18.20 29.45
N GLU A 43 -0.98 18.01 30.77
CA GLU A 43 -2.15 17.90 31.65
C GLU A 43 -3.00 19.17 31.64
N GLN A 44 -2.39 20.35 31.57
CA GLN A 44 -3.11 21.62 31.49
C GLN A 44 -3.94 21.71 30.20
N LEU A 45 -3.37 21.28 29.06
CA LEU A 45 -4.09 21.22 27.79
C LEU A 45 -5.22 20.18 27.82
N GLU A 46 -5.00 19.00 28.40
CA GLU A 46 -6.05 17.98 28.58
C GLU A 46 -7.22 18.51 29.43
N ARG A 47 -6.94 19.25 30.51
CA ARG A 47 -7.98 19.88 31.34
C ARG A 47 -8.76 20.95 30.57
N LEU A 48 -8.09 21.74 29.74
CA LEU A 48 -8.74 22.74 28.89
C LEU A 48 -9.66 22.06 27.86
N GLN A 49 -9.16 21.02 27.17
CA GLN A 49 -9.92 20.24 26.21
C GLN A 49 -11.15 19.60 26.85
N ALA A 50 -11.01 19.00 28.03
CA ALA A 50 -12.11 18.40 28.78
C ALA A 50 -13.17 19.46 29.17
N SER A 51 -12.73 20.64 29.60
CA SER A 51 -13.62 21.75 29.96
C SER A 51 -14.40 22.27 28.74
N LEU A 52 -13.70 22.48 27.62
CA LEU A 52 -14.32 22.91 26.36
C LEU A 52 -15.32 21.85 25.86
N LYS A 53 -14.94 20.58 25.88
CA LYS A 53 -15.80 19.48 25.49
C LYS A 53 -17.08 19.44 26.33
N GLY A 54 -16.98 19.57 27.64
CA GLY A 54 -18.16 19.61 28.52
C GLY A 54 -19.12 20.76 28.20
N VAL A 55 -18.58 21.97 27.95
CA VAL A 55 -19.40 23.13 27.56
C VAL A 55 -20.06 22.92 26.20
N LEU A 56 -19.31 22.39 25.22
CA LEU A 56 -19.81 22.15 23.88
C LEU A 56 -20.86 21.05 23.85
N GLU A 57 -20.67 19.94 24.56
CA GLU A 57 -21.66 18.86 24.67
C GLU A 57 -22.95 19.33 25.36
N GLY A 58 -22.82 20.13 26.42
CA GLY A 58 -23.97 20.74 27.09
C GLY A 58 -24.78 21.64 26.17
N ARG A 59 -24.13 22.44 25.31
CA ARG A 59 -24.81 23.29 24.32
C ARG A 59 -25.31 22.53 23.09
N ALA A 60 -24.56 21.54 22.62
CA ALA A 60 -24.90 20.73 21.45
C ALA A 60 -26.19 19.92 21.69
N SER A 61 -26.44 19.52 22.94
CA SER A 61 -27.68 18.83 23.34
C SER A 61 -28.95 19.66 23.05
N GLY A 62 -28.84 20.98 22.94
CA GLY A 62 -29.95 21.88 22.57
C GLY A 62 -30.13 22.08 21.06
N VAL A 63 -29.23 21.55 20.22
CA VAL A 63 -29.27 21.71 18.77
C VAL A 63 -29.84 20.44 18.13
N ALA A 64 -30.92 20.59 17.37
CA ALA A 64 -31.53 19.49 16.62
C ALA A 64 -30.66 19.10 15.40
N PHE A 65 -29.62 18.29 15.63
CA PHE A 65 -28.69 17.83 14.59
C PHE A 65 -29.22 16.63 13.77
N GLY A 66 -30.30 15.98 14.24
CA GLY A 66 -30.89 14.78 13.63
C GLY A 66 -31.22 14.93 12.14
N PRO A 67 -32.05 15.91 11.72
CA PRO A 67 -32.45 16.04 10.31
C PRO A 67 -31.26 16.27 9.36
N PHE A 68 -30.26 17.04 9.80
CA PHE A 68 -29.03 17.26 9.05
C PHE A 68 -28.23 15.95 8.93
N TRP A 69 -28.00 15.26 10.06
CA TRP A 69 -27.25 14.01 10.10
C TRP A 69 -27.92 12.89 9.31
N ASP A 70 -29.25 12.81 9.33
CA ASP A 70 -30.01 11.85 8.53
C ASP A 70 -29.78 12.04 7.03
N GLY A 71 -29.68 13.29 6.56
CA GLY A 71 -29.32 13.61 5.18
C GLY A 71 -27.89 13.18 4.82
N VAL A 72 -26.94 13.43 5.71
CA VAL A 72 -25.53 13.00 5.53
C VAL A 72 -25.43 11.47 5.52
N ARG A 73 -26.03 10.80 6.51
CA ARG A 73 -26.08 9.34 6.62
C ARG A 73 -26.67 8.73 5.36
N ARG A 74 -27.80 9.27 4.89
CA ARG A 74 -28.45 8.80 3.66
C ARG A 74 -27.51 8.87 2.48
N ARG A 75 -26.78 9.98 2.29
CA ARG A 75 -25.83 10.13 1.17
C ARG A 75 -24.58 9.24 1.29
N ILE A 76 -24.11 8.95 2.50
CA ILE A 76 -22.99 8.02 2.72
C ILE A 76 -23.41 6.57 2.42
N LEU A 77 -24.63 6.20 2.82
CA LEU A 77 -25.18 4.86 2.57
C LEU A 77 -25.66 4.69 1.12
N GLU A 78 -26.21 5.75 0.53
CA GLU A 78 -26.43 5.88 -0.91
C GLU A 78 -25.10 6.13 -1.62
N LYS A 79 -24.15 5.19 -1.49
CA LYS A 79 -23.13 5.02 -2.53
C LYS A 79 -23.85 4.59 -3.79
N LYS A 80 -24.40 5.55 -4.54
CA LYS A 80 -25.04 5.31 -5.82
C LYS A 80 -23.98 4.58 -6.67
N PRO A 81 -24.19 3.31 -7.04
CA PRO A 81 -23.15 2.58 -7.73
C PRO A 81 -22.91 3.29 -9.06
N TRP A 82 -21.65 3.38 -9.47
CA TRP A 82 -21.27 3.95 -10.77
C TRP A 82 -22.10 3.34 -11.93
N THR A 83 -22.58 2.11 -11.76
CA THR A 83 -23.47 1.39 -12.68
C THR A 83 -24.85 2.02 -12.81
N ALA A 84 -25.40 2.68 -11.79
CA ALA A 84 -26.68 3.38 -11.92
C ALA A 84 -26.55 4.59 -12.86
N ARG A 85 -25.40 5.27 -12.85
CA ARG A 85 -25.11 6.37 -13.77
C ARG A 85 -24.91 5.88 -15.21
N LEU A 86 -24.29 4.71 -15.36
CA LEU A 86 -24.13 4.05 -16.66
C LEU A 86 -25.49 3.59 -17.23
N TRP A 87 -26.34 3.00 -16.38
CA TRP A 87 -27.69 2.57 -16.75
C TRP A 87 -28.59 3.76 -17.12
N ASP A 88 -28.51 4.88 -16.39
CA ASP A 88 -29.23 6.10 -16.73
C ASP A 88 -28.80 6.68 -18.10
N TRP A 89 -27.54 6.50 -18.50
CA TRP A 89 -27.03 6.90 -19.83
C TRP A 89 -27.39 5.91 -20.95
N LEU A 90 -27.48 4.61 -20.67
CA LEU A 90 -27.89 3.58 -21.65
C LEU A 90 -29.41 3.49 -21.85
N ARG A 91 -30.21 3.85 -20.83
CA ARG A 91 -31.69 3.79 -20.89
C ARG A 91 -32.30 4.51 -22.10
N PRO A 92 -31.87 5.73 -22.48
CA PRO A 92 -32.35 6.43 -23.67
C PRO A 92 -32.07 5.69 -24.98
N ALA A 93 -31.00 4.89 -25.04
CA ALA A 93 -30.60 4.14 -26.23
C ALA A 93 -31.41 2.84 -26.42
N LEU A 94 -32.08 2.37 -25.37
CA LEU A 94 -32.87 1.13 -25.36
C LEU A 94 -34.38 1.37 -25.54
N TYR A 95 -34.81 2.60 -25.87
CA TYR A 95 -36.22 2.86 -26.22
C TYR A 95 -36.57 2.21 -27.58
N PRO A 96 -37.77 1.61 -27.70
CA PRO A 96 -38.13 0.72 -28.80
C PRO A 96 -38.08 1.39 -30.19
N GLU A 97 -38.28 2.71 -30.27
CA GLU A 97 -38.22 3.43 -31.56
C GLU A 97 -36.79 3.56 -32.13
N ARG A 98 -35.74 3.41 -31.31
CA ARG A 98 -34.33 3.47 -31.75
C ARG A 98 -33.67 2.11 -31.83
N LEU A 99 -34.37 1.05 -31.42
CA LEU A 99 -33.90 -0.34 -31.47
C LEU A 99 -33.70 -0.85 -32.91
N ALA A 100 -34.37 -0.24 -33.89
CA ALA A 100 -34.14 -0.50 -35.32
C ALA A 100 -32.68 -0.28 -35.74
N TRP A 101 -31.97 0.64 -35.07
CA TRP A 101 -30.56 0.92 -35.32
C TRP A 101 -29.61 0.17 -34.39
N ALA A 102 -30.12 -0.48 -33.33
CA ALA A 102 -29.29 -1.19 -32.37
C ALA A 102 -28.57 -2.38 -33.03
N ILE A 103 -29.26 -3.11 -33.90
CA ILE A 103 -28.70 -4.25 -34.65
C ILE A 103 -27.60 -3.81 -35.62
N PRO A 104 -27.82 -2.85 -36.55
CA PRO A 104 -26.76 -2.41 -37.45
C PRO A 104 -25.59 -1.73 -36.71
N VAL A 105 -25.83 -0.98 -35.63
CA VAL A 105 -24.75 -0.40 -34.81
C VAL A 105 -23.95 -1.49 -34.11
N ALA A 106 -24.59 -2.51 -33.54
CA ALA A 106 -23.90 -3.63 -32.91
C ALA A 106 -23.04 -4.41 -33.91
N ILE A 107 -23.54 -4.59 -35.15
CA ILE A 107 -22.80 -5.24 -36.23
C ILE A 107 -21.59 -4.39 -36.63
N VAL A 108 -21.76 -3.07 -36.83
CA VAL A 108 -20.64 -2.16 -37.16
C VAL A 108 -19.61 -2.11 -36.03
N LEU A 109 -20.06 -2.11 -34.77
CA LEU A 109 -19.17 -2.15 -33.61
C LEU A 109 -18.39 -3.46 -33.53
N LEU A 110 -19.06 -4.61 -33.74
CA LEU A 110 -18.41 -5.92 -33.78
C LEU A 110 -17.40 -6.02 -34.92
N LEU A 111 -17.77 -5.57 -36.12
CA LEU A 111 -16.86 -5.51 -37.26
C LEU A 111 -15.69 -4.56 -36.97
N GLY A 112 -15.94 -3.40 -36.37
CA GLY A 112 -14.91 -2.47 -35.96
C GLY A 112 -13.93 -3.09 -34.96
N ILE A 113 -14.42 -3.80 -33.94
CA ILE A 113 -13.58 -4.50 -32.96
C ILE A 113 -12.74 -5.58 -33.65
N VAL A 114 -13.35 -6.40 -34.52
CA VAL A 114 -12.63 -7.46 -35.25
C VAL A 114 -11.59 -6.89 -36.22
N SER A 115 -11.94 -5.83 -36.95
CA SER A 115 -11.00 -5.14 -37.85
C SER A 115 -9.89 -4.42 -37.07
N LEU A 116 -10.17 -3.92 -35.87
CA LEU A 116 -9.16 -3.31 -35.00
C LEU A 116 -8.14 -4.35 -34.50
N GLU A 117 -8.55 -5.60 -34.29
CA GLU A 117 -7.61 -6.71 -34.01
C GLU A 117 -6.73 -7.05 -35.22
N GLN A 118 -7.27 -6.92 -36.42
CA GLN A 118 -6.50 -7.12 -37.66
C GLN A 118 -5.51 -5.97 -37.92
N PHE A 119 -5.86 -4.74 -37.54
CA PHE A 119 -5.04 -3.55 -37.77
C PHE A 119 -3.98 -3.32 -36.67
N LEU A 120 -4.23 -3.78 -35.45
CA LEU A 120 -3.31 -3.70 -34.30
C LEU A 120 -3.17 -5.09 -33.65
N PRO A 121 -2.38 -5.99 -34.26
CA PRO A 121 -2.10 -7.30 -33.68
C PRO A 121 -1.39 -7.11 -32.33
N GLY A 122 -2.14 -7.30 -31.23
CA GLY A 122 -1.63 -7.16 -29.85
C GLY A 122 -2.47 -6.30 -28.89
N TRP A 123 -3.54 -5.62 -29.35
CA TRP A 123 -4.34 -4.78 -28.43
C TRP A 123 -5.05 -5.60 -27.34
N ARG A 124 -5.50 -6.84 -27.60
CA ARG A 124 -6.02 -7.72 -26.52
C ARG A 124 -4.95 -8.19 -25.51
N GLY A 125 -3.69 -7.79 -25.66
CA GLY A 125 -2.55 -8.15 -24.80
C GLY A 125 -2.29 -7.23 -23.61
N GLY A 126 -3.29 -6.55 -23.07
CA GLY A 126 -3.14 -5.60 -21.97
C GLY A 126 -3.41 -6.15 -20.57
N SER A 127 -2.80 -7.26 -20.13
CA SER A 127 -2.72 -7.56 -18.68
C SER A 127 -1.57 -8.47 -18.23
N ASN A 128 -0.41 -8.45 -18.89
CA ASN A 128 0.79 -9.00 -18.27
C ASN A 128 1.82 -7.90 -17.99
N ARG A 129 1.53 -7.08 -16.97
CA ARG A 129 2.55 -6.30 -16.23
C ARG A 129 3.39 -7.22 -15.32
N GLY A 130 3.67 -8.44 -15.77
CA GLY A 130 4.69 -9.27 -15.15
C GLY A 130 6.03 -8.80 -15.67
N ASN A 131 6.88 -8.27 -14.79
CA ASN A 131 8.32 -8.16 -15.05
C ASN A 131 8.85 -9.58 -15.29
N THR A 132 8.72 -10.08 -16.52
CA THR A 132 9.38 -11.30 -16.95
C THR A 132 10.72 -10.90 -17.55
N THR A 133 11.69 -10.67 -16.67
CA THR A 133 13.10 -10.84 -17.03
C THR A 133 13.32 -12.32 -17.26
N ALA A 134 13.47 -12.72 -18.53
CA ALA A 134 13.98 -14.04 -18.88
C ALA A 134 15.50 -13.99 -18.72
N VAL A 135 16.03 -14.80 -17.80
CA VAL A 135 17.47 -14.98 -17.63
C VAL A 135 17.89 -16.03 -18.65
N ASP A 136 18.55 -15.60 -19.72
CA ASP A 136 18.90 -16.44 -20.88
C ASP A 136 20.12 -17.33 -20.59
N SER A 137 20.97 -16.92 -19.65
CA SER A 137 22.06 -17.72 -19.13
C SER A 137 22.44 -17.25 -17.73
N ILE A 138 22.89 -18.20 -16.90
CA ILE A 138 23.58 -17.90 -15.64
C ILE A 138 24.98 -18.48 -15.81
N ASP A 139 25.96 -17.60 -16.00
CA ASP A 139 27.37 -18.00 -16.12
C ASP A 139 27.97 -18.06 -14.72
N GLY A 140 28.00 -19.27 -14.15
CA GLY A 140 28.62 -19.53 -12.85
C GLY A 140 30.10 -19.82 -13.03
N HIS A 141 30.95 -18.80 -13.12
CA HIS A 141 32.40 -19.01 -13.06
C HIS A 141 32.77 -19.61 -11.69
N GLY A 142 32.97 -20.93 -11.63
CA GLY A 142 33.37 -21.66 -10.42
C GLY A 142 32.23 -22.03 -9.44
N PHE A 143 30.98 -21.70 -9.74
CA PHE A 143 29.83 -21.99 -8.88
C PHE A 143 28.81 -22.88 -9.59
N ASN A 144 28.26 -23.85 -8.87
CA ASN A 144 27.13 -24.63 -9.34
C ASN A 144 25.82 -23.87 -9.08
N VAL A 145 24.93 -23.86 -10.07
CA VAL A 145 23.67 -23.11 -10.01
C VAL A 145 22.48 -24.05 -10.17
N ALA A 146 21.53 -23.98 -9.23
CA ALA A 146 20.24 -24.63 -9.36
C ALA A 146 19.11 -23.59 -9.40
N VAL A 147 18.20 -23.72 -10.36
CA VAL A 147 17.06 -22.81 -10.53
C VAL A 147 15.76 -23.57 -10.38
N PHE A 148 14.91 -23.13 -9.45
CA PHE A 148 13.56 -23.65 -9.28
C PHE A 148 12.53 -22.54 -9.48
N ARG A 149 11.47 -22.85 -10.26
CA ARG A 149 10.39 -21.91 -10.57
C ARG A 149 9.04 -22.47 -10.18
N GLU A 150 8.40 -21.82 -9.22
CA GLU A 150 7.05 -22.18 -8.76
C GLU A 150 6.00 -21.57 -9.70
N SER A 151 5.17 -22.41 -10.33
CA SER A 151 4.28 -21.98 -11.41
C SER A 151 3.12 -21.09 -10.95
N LYS A 152 2.67 -21.27 -9.70
CA LYS A 152 1.53 -20.56 -9.09
C LYS A 152 1.91 -19.20 -8.50
N THR A 153 3.01 -19.11 -7.76
CA THR A 153 3.43 -17.85 -7.10
C THR A 153 4.35 -17.00 -7.98
N LYS A 154 4.82 -17.56 -9.12
CA LYS A 154 5.81 -16.93 -10.01
C LYS A 154 7.13 -16.59 -9.32
N THR A 155 7.40 -17.17 -8.17
CA THR A 155 8.67 -17.03 -7.44
C THR A 155 9.75 -17.86 -8.13
N THR A 156 10.90 -17.24 -8.40
CA THR A 156 12.10 -17.93 -8.86
C THR A 156 13.10 -17.96 -7.72
N VAL A 157 13.53 -19.15 -7.33
CA VAL A 157 14.59 -19.34 -6.34
C VAL A 157 15.85 -19.78 -7.09
N ILE A 158 16.95 -19.07 -6.87
CA ILE A 158 18.25 -19.36 -7.46
C ILE A 158 19.19 -19.70 -6.31
N TRP A 159 19.72 -20.92 -6.31
CA TRP A 159 20.75 -21.35 -5.35
C TRP A 159 22.11 -21.32 -6.03
N LEU A 160 23.08 -20.71 -5.34
CA LEU A 160 24.50 -20.67 -5.71
C LEU A 160 25.26 -21.40 -4.61
N TYR A 161 26.05 -22.41 -4.97
CA TYR A 161 26.94 -23.09 -4.03
C TYR A 161 28.31 -23.34 -4.65
N GLU A 162 29.34 -23.19 -3.81
CA GLU A 162 30.74 -23.39 -4.13
C GLU A 162 31.12 -24.81 -3.73
N ASN A 163 31.71 -25.58 -4.63
CA ASN A 163 32.31 -26.86 -4.25
C ASN A 163 33.66 -26.54 -3.58
N GLN A 164 33.74 -26.68 -2.26
CA GLN A 164 35.03 -26.75 -1.57
C GLN A 164 35.66 -28.12 -1.84
N GLU A 165 36.14 -28.33 -3.05
CA GLU A 165 36.94 -29.49 -3.43
C GLU A 165 38.23 -29.01 -4.09
N GLU A 166 38.99 -28.11 -3.44
CA GLU A 166 40.35 -27.77 -3.88
C GLU A 166 41.26 -27.16 -2.78
N GLU A 167 40.95 -27.34 -1.48
CA GLU A 167 41.83 -26.88 -0.38
C GLU A 167 42.53 -28.00 0.43
N ASP A 168 42.23 -29.28 0.21
CA ASP A 168 42.83 -30.37 1.02
C ASP A 168 44.13 -30.99 0.45
N GLU A 169 44.55 -30.68 -0.79
CA GLU A 169 45.82 -31.22 -1.34
C GLU A 169 47.05 -30.32 -1.19
N SER A 170 46.90 -29.06 -0.81
CA SER A 170 48.04 -28.12 -0.71
C SER A 170 48.57 -27.89 0.71
N ALA A 171 47.82 -28.28 1.75
CA ALA A 171 48.24 -28.13 3.16
C ALA A 171 49.17 -29.26 3.66
N ALA A 172 49.29 -30.39 2.95
CA ALA A 172 50.11 -31.52 3.37
C ALA A 172 51.60 -31.43 2.97
N LYS A 173 52.03 -30.36 2.27
CA LYS A 173 53.37 -30.28 1.67
C LYS A 173 54.17 -29.03 2.06
N SER A 174 54.15 -28.63 3.33
CA SER A 174 55.24 -27.77 3.86
C SER A 174 55.22 -27.65 5.39
N ALA A 175 55.46 -28.76 6.10
CA ALA A 175 56.02 -28.71 7.46
C ALA A 175 56.63 -30.07 7.83
N SER A 176 57.92 -30.23 7.57
CA SER A 176 58.83 -31.17 8.24
C SER A 176 59.86 -30.30 8.94
N PRO A 177 60.24 -30.54 10.22
CA PRO A 177 61.18 -31.63 10.53
C PRO A 177 61.06 -32.30 11.92
N ASP A 178 61.86 -33.36 12.05
CA ASP A 178 62.48 -33.95 13.25
C ASP A 178 61.71 -34.93 14.15
N THR A 179 61.92 -36.21 13.85
CA THR A 179 62.10 -37.32 14.79
C THR A 179 63.25 -37.09 15.76
N SER A 180 63.04 -37.30 17.07
CA SER A 180 63.82 -38.23 17.92
C SER A 180 63.26 -38.33 19.34
N PHE A 181 63.52 -39.49 19.94
CA PHE A 181 63.30 -39.97 21.30
C PHE A 181 63.64 -38.98 22.43
#